data_AF-A0A2N8HDI3-F1
#
_entry.id   AF-A0A2N8HDI3-F1
#
_cell.length_a   1.000
_cell.length_b   1.000
_cell.length_c   1.000
_cell.angle_alpha   90.00
_cell.angle_beta   90.00
_cell.angle_gamma   90.00
#
_symmetry.space_group_name_H-M   'P 1'
#
loop_
_entity.id
_entity.type
_entity.pdbx_description
1 polymer ?
#
loop_
_entity_poly.entity_id
_entity_poly.type
_entity_poly.pdbx_seq_one_letter_code
_entity_poly.pdbx_strand_id
1 'polypeptide(L)'
;MKIGIITIHYSFITSNYGSLLQLYAMQRVLGGMSIQSALIKQLPALPPVPAPPSARQKLAYYLHHPLHFLARCARFLAPRRKTSLPPPPFGAFLEKEIRSLPPVFRPGELHAEELDFDLYLAGSDQIWTSCEPEKLLDFAPPGKRIAYAASAAWGKQTPEWFAHARREFPGFAAISVREKNGVDICRKAGAEKVDVVLDPTLLPDRREYTRLLEGRPPYLAAPYVLGYFLNISSLSQLPWREVKAVSRRMHAPLHVIPLQGAEYCIPEKYAITPDPYQFLQAFQEASCVITNSFHGTVFAIIMQKPFLTILQNGHTATQNARVLSLLEALGLEDRIYRPEQGSMNAQLERPVNWEATERNLEALRRHSMDFLGNAIQQCTPCPRHD
;
A
#
# COMPACT_ATOMS: atom_id res chain seq x y z
N MET A 1 -19.68 -17.84 8.42
CA MET A 1 -18.40 -17.99 7.71
C MET A 1 -17.37 -17.04 8.31
N LYS A 2 -16.14 -17.52 8.55
CA LYS A 2 -14.97 -16.78 9.04
C LYS A 2 -13.83 -16.86 8.04
N ILE A 3 -13.22 -15.72 7.71
CA ILE A 3 -12.07 -15.63 6.79
C ILE A 3 -10.84 -15.06 7.51
N GLY A 4 -9.73 -15.80 7.45
CA GLY A 4 -8.42 -15.34 7.90
C GLY A 4 -7.72 -14.57 6.80
N ILE A 5 -7.31 -13.33 7.07
CA ILE A 5 -6.63 -12.47 6.09
C ILE A 5 -5.13 -12.47 6.37
N ILE A 6 -4.32 -12.87 5.40
CA ILE A 6 -2.89 -12.56 5.34
C ILE A 6 -2.65 -11.43 4.34
N THR A 7 -1.93 -10.41 4.80
CA THR A 7 -1.51 -9.29 3.95
C THR A 7 -0.03 -8.97 4.18
N ILE A 8 0.42 -7.75 3.88
CA ILE A 8 1.78 -7.30 4.20
C ILE A 8 2.06 -7.43 5.71
N HIS A 9 3.32 -7.44 6.09
CA HIS A 9 3.70 -7.66 7.48
C HIS A 9 3.06 -6.67 8.45
N TYR A 10 2.72 -7.16 9.63
CA TYR A 10 2.01 -6.37 10.64
C TYR A 10 2.77 -5.10 11.04
N SER A 11 4.11 -5.16 11.13
CA SER A 11 4.95 -3.98 11.39
C SER A 11 4.83 -2.88 10.33
N PHE A 12 4.49 -3.24 9.10
CA PHE A 12 4.26 -2.29 8.02
C PHE A 12 2.84 -1.73 8.07
N ILE A 13 1.84 -2.57 8.38
CA ILE A 13 0.44 -2.14 8.59
C ILE A 13 0.38 -1.07 9.69
N THR A 14 1.14 -1.22 10.77
CA THR A 14 1.15 -0.27 11.88
C THR A 14 1.89 1.04 11.60
N SER A 15 2.45 1.21 10.40
CA SER A 15 3.22 2.41 10.02
C SER A 15 2.92 2.94 8.62
N ASN A 16 2.02 2.30 7.85
CA ASN A 16 1.63 2.73 6.50
C ASN A 16 0.11 2.88 6.35
N TYR A 17 -0.34 4.11 6.08
CA TYR A 17 -1.76 4.44 5.92
C TYR A 17 -2.45 3.61 4.84
N GLY A 18 -1.76 3.41 3.71
CA GLY A 18 -2.28 2.66 2.58
C GLY A 18 -2.59 1.22 2.95
N SER A 19 -1.59 0.51 3.51
CA SER A 19 -1.75 -0.88 3.94
C SER A 19 -2.81 -1.05 5.02
N LEU A 20 -2.87 -0.12 5.99
CA LEU A 20 -3.87 -0.13 7.05
C LEU A 20 -5.29 0.07 6.50
N LEU A 21 -5.50 1.10 5.67
CA LEU A 21 -6.82 1.43 5.15
C LEU A 21 -7.30 0.43 4.10
N GLN A 22 -6.38 -0.23 3.40
CA GLN A 22 -6.69 -1.37 2.53
C GLN A 22 -7.20 -2.57 3.33
N LEU A 23 -6.53 -2.92 4.43
CA LEU A 23 -7.01 -3.97 5.33
C LEU A 23 -8.40 -3.63 5.90
N TYR A 24 -8.57 -2.40 6.39
CA TYR A 24 -9.85 -1.90 6.86
C TYR A 24 -10.94 -2.10 5.80
N ALA A 25 -10.69 -1.64 4.56
CA ALA A 25 -11.66 -1.70 3.49
C ALA A 25 -12.06 -3.15 3.14
N MET A 26 -11.09 -4.08 3.07
CA MET A 26 -11.37 -5.50 2.88
C MET A 26 -12.26 -6.07 4.00
N GLN A 27 -11.96 -5.75 5.26
CA GLN A 27 -12.81 -6.20 6.38
C GLN A 27 -14.22 -5.62 6.33
N ARG A 28 -14.39 -4.39 5.83
CA ARG A 28 -15.72 -3.78 5.65
C ARG A 28 -16.50 -4.42 4.51
N VAL A 29 -15.84 -4.72 3.40
CA VAL A 29 -16.46 -5.44 2.27
C VAL A 29 -16.94 -6.82 2.72
N LEU A 30 -16.08 -7.61 3.37
CA LEU A 30 -16.46 -8.93 3.90
C LEU A 30 -17.57 -8.81 4.94
N GLY A 31 -17.50 -7.82 5.84
CA GLY A 31 -18.56 -7.54 6.80
C GLY A 31 -19.90 -7.22 6.15
N GLY A 32 -19.91 -6.46 5.06
CA GLY A 32 -21.10 -6.18 4.25
C GLY A 32 -21.68 -7.43 3.57
N MET A 33 -20.85 -8.44 3.31
CA MET A 33 -21.25 -9.77 2.84
C MET A 33 -21.66 -10.71 3.99
N SER A 34 -21.83 -10.20 5.22
CA SER A 34 -22.12 -10.99 6.43
C SER A 34 -21.04 -12.02 6.79
N ILE A 35 -19.80 -11.77 6.38
CA ILE A 35 -18.65 -12.64 6.64
C ILE A 35 -17.80 -12.03 7.76
N GLN A 36 -17.47 -12.85 8.75
CA GLN A 36 -16.52 -12.44 9.79
C GLN A 36 -15.10 -12.55 9.24
N SER A 37 -14.25 -11.57 9.51
CA SER A 37 -12.86 -11.58 9.08
C SER A 37 -11.92 -11.15 10.18
N ALA A 38 -10.73 -11.73 10.21
CA ALA A 38 -9.65 -11.32 11.12
C ALA A 38 -8.29 -11.30 10.42
N LEU A 39 -7.47 -10.30 10.73
CA LEU A 39 -6.08 -10.24 10.31
C LEU A 39 -5.26 -11.31 11.05
N ILE A 40 -4.56 -12.14 10.28
CA ILE A 40 -3.48 -13.01 10.76
C ILE A 40 -2.20 -12.17 10.77
N LYS A 41 -1.74 -11.78 11.96
CA LYS A 41 -0.59 -10.88 12.12
C LYS A 41 0.71 -11.66 11.93
N GLN A 42 1.48 -11.31 10.90
CA GLN A 42 2.79 -11.91 10.62
C GLN A 42 3.89 -10.85 10.66
N LEU A 43 5.02 -11.15 11.31
CA LEU A 43 6.24 -10.34 11.28
C LEU A 43 7.14 -10.76 10.11
N PRO A 44 7.97 -9.85 9.56
CA PRO A 44 8.91 -10.21 8.52
C PRO A 44 9.99 -11.15 9.06
N ALA A 45 10.55 -11.95 8.17
CA ALA A 45 11.80 -12.64 8.45
C ALA A 45 12.85 -11.63 8.92
N LEU A 46 13.44 -11.88 10.09
CA LEU A 46 14.56 -11.08 10.55
C LEU A 46 15.71 -11.29 9.55
N PRO A 47 16.34 -10.22 9.05
CA PRO A 47 17.55 -10.39 8.26
C PRO A 47 18.56 -11.17 9.11
N PRO A 48 19.33 -12.10 8.52
CA PRO A 48 20.36 -12.79 9.26
C PRO A 48 21.28 -11.74 9.88
N VAL A 49 21.40 -11.73 11.20
CA VAL A 49 22.30 -10.80 11.90
C VAL A 49 23.71 -11.25 11.57
N PRO A 50 24.49 -10.51 10.74
CA PRO A 50 25.87 -10.88 10.52
C PRO A 50 26.59 -10.79 11.86
N ALA A 51 27.42 -11.79 12.17
CA ALA A 51 28.24 -11.74 13.37
C ALA A 51 29.01 -10.41 13.38
N PRO A 52 29.01 -9.68 14.52
CA PRO A 52 29.73 -8.41 14.57
C PRO A 52 31.20 -8.67 14.24
N PRO A 53 31.83 -7.85 13.37
CA PRO A 53 33.21 -8.08 13.01
C PRO A 53 34.08 -7.99 14.27
N SER A 54 35.00 -8.95 14.41
CA SER A 54 35.96 -9.00 15.52
C SER A 54 36.83 -7.74 15.55
N ALA A 55 37.45 -7.46 16.70
CA ALA A 55 38.35 -6.31 16.85
C ALA A 55 39.49 -6.34 15.81
N ARG A 56 40.03 -7.52 15.49
CA ARG A 56 41.06 -7.71 14.46
C ARG A 56 40.56 -7.37 13.05
N GLN A 57 39.36 -7.82 12.69
CA GLN A 57 38.76 -7.52 11.37
C GLN A 57 38.45 -6.02 11.23
N LYS A 58 37.98 -5.36 12.29
CA LYS A 58 37.77 -3.91 12.30
C LYS A 58 39.08 -3.15 12.12
N LEU A 59 40.14 -3.56 12.83
CA LEU A 59 41.46 -2.93 12.74
C LEU A 59 42.07 -3.11 11.34
N ALA A 60 42.07 -4.33 10.81
CA ALA A 60 42.55 -4.62 9.45
C ALA A 60 41.81 -3.79 8.39
N TYR A 61 40.47 -3.70 8.51
CA TYR A 61 39.67 -2.88 7.59
C TYR A 61 40.08 -1.40 7.60
N TYR A 62 40.26 -0.80 8.78
CA TYR A 62 40.64 0.62 8.85
C TYR A 62 42.10 0.87 8.46
N LEU A 63 42.99 -0.11 8.66
CA LEU A 63 44.36 -0.07 8.13
C LEU A 63 44.39 -0.03 6.60
N HIS A 64 43.54 -0.83 5.95
CA HIS A 64 43.43 -0.86 4.48
C HIS A 64 42.53 0.23 3.90
N HIS A 65 41.70 0.88 4.71
CA HIS A 65 40.76 1.93 4.29
C HIS A 65 40.81 3.17 5.21
N PRO A 66 41.91 3.93 5.21
CA PRO A 66 42.11 5.07 6.12
C PRO A 66 41.08 6.19 5.91
N LEU A 67 40.59 6.40 4.68
CA LEU A 67 39.53 7.36 4.38
C LEU A 67 38.19 6.99 5.05
N HIS A 68 37.91 5.70 5.27
CA HIS A 68 36.70 5.25 5.97
C HIS A 68 36.81 5.45 7.48
N PHE A 69 38.02 5.38 8.04
CA PHE A 69 38.30 5.74 9.42
C PHE A 69 38.09 7.24 9.63
N LEU A 70 38.64 8.07 8.75
CA LEU A 70 38.44 9.53 8.77
C LEU A 70 36.97 9.91 8.60
N ALA A 71 36.25 9.30 7.65
CA ALA A 71 34.82 9.52 7.47
C ALA A 71 33.99 9.08 8.70
N ARG A 72 34.40 8.02 9.42
CA ARG A 72 33.77 7.61 10.67
C ARG A 72 34.00 8.65 11.76
N CYS A 73 35.22 9.16 11.94
CA CYS A 73 35.51 10.25 12.87
C CYS A 73 34.73 11.53 12.52
N ALA A 74 34.66 11.87 11.23
CA ALA A 74 33.87 13.00 10.74
C ALA A 74 32.36 12.83 11.03
N ARG A 75 31.81 11.60 11.04
CA ARG A 75 30.41 11.36 11.45
C ARG A 75 30.15 11.60 12.94
N PHE A 76 31.15 11.44 13.81
CA PHE A 76 31.03 11.83 15.22
C PHE A 76 31.05 13.35 15.41
N LEU A 77 31.65 14.07 14.46
CA LEU A 77 31.69 15.54 14.41
C LEU A 77 30.53 16.14 13.59
N ALA A 78 29.85 15.34 12.77
CA ALA A 78 28.72 15.77 11.96
C ALA A 78 27.51 16.07 12.87
N PRO A 79 26.70 17.10 12.53
CA PRO A 79 25.45 17.37 13.25
C PRO A 79 24.62 16.09 13.34
N ARG A 80 24.04 15.82 14.52
CA ARG A 80 23.11 14.69 14.72
C ARG A 80 22.13 14.67 13.55
N ARG A 81 21.98 13.50 12.90
CA ARG A 81 20.92 13.28 11.89
C ARG A 81 19.64 13.92 12.42
N LYS A 82 18.99 14.75 11.59
CA LYS A 82 17.68 15.35 11.91
C LYS A 82 16.83 14.29 12.61
N THR A 83 16.30 14.64 13.78
CA THR A 83 15.31 13.81 14.47
C THR A 83 14.19 13.54 13.48
N SER A 84 13.90 12.26 13.23
CA SER A 84 12.77 11.88 12.41
C SER A 84 11.49 12.46 13.01
N LEU A 85 10.54 12.83 12.17
CA LEU A 85 9.16 13.05 12.63
C LEU A 85 8.72 11.83 13.47
N PRO A 86 7.90 12.04 14.52
CA PRO A 86 7.36 10.91 15.26
C PRO A 86 6.61 9.98 14.30
N PRO A 87 6.64 8.65 14.52
CA PRO A 87 5.85 7.73 13.73
C PRO A 87 4.36 8.08 13.89
N PRO A 88 3.54 7.84 12.85
CA PRO A 88 2.14 8.20 12.93
C PRO A 88 1.38 7.34 13.96
N PRO A 89 0.47 7.94 14.75
CA PRO A 89 -0.20 7.24 15.83
C PRO A 89 -1.37 6.39 15.30
N PHE A 90 -1.13 5.10 15.04
CA PHE A 90 -2.14 4.19 14.46
C PHE A 90 -2.93 3.37 15.49
N GLY A 91 -2.50 3.35 16.76
CA GLY A 91 -3.03 2.44 17.79
C GLY A 91 -4.54 2.49 17.96
N ALA A 92 -5.11 3.70 18.10
CA ALA A 92 -6.55 3.87 18.30
C ALA A 92 -7.39 3.41 17.08
N PHE A 93 -6.87 3.57 15.86
CA PHE A 93 -7.56 3.08 14.66
C PHE A 93 -7.48 1.56 14.57
N LEU A 94 -6.31 0.96 14.83
CA LEU A 94 -6.13 -0.48 14.84
C LEU A 94 -7.05 -1.17 15.85
N GLU A 95 -7.11 -0.66 17.08
CA GLU A 95 -7.93 -1.22 18.14
C GLU A 95 -9.43 -1.14 17.83
N LYS A 96 -9.88 0.01 17.30
CA LYS A 96 -11.30 0.25 17.08
C LYS A 96 -11.83 -0.34 15.76
N GLU A 97 -11.03 -0.26 14.70
CA GLU A 97 -11.53 -0.49 13.34
C GLU A 97 -11.02 -1.78 12.69
N ILE A 98 -9.94 -2.38 13.22
CA ILE A 98 -9.32 -3.60 12.68
C ILE A 98 -9.54 -4.80 13.60
N ARG A 99 -10.18 -5.84 13.08
CA ARG A 99 -10.26 -7.14 13.76
C ARG A 99 -9.01 -7.95 13.47
N SER A 100 -8.28 -8.36 14.49
CA SER A 100 -7.06 -9.18 14.34
C SER A 100 -7.06 -10.36 15.29
N LEU A 101 -6.36 -11.42 14.91
CA LEU A 101 -6.06 -12.50 15.84
C LEU A 101 -5.16 -11.98 16.97
N PRO A 102 -5.31 -12.46 18.22
CA PRO A 102 -4.41 -12.08 19.31
C PRO A 102 -2.93 -12.39 19.05
N PRO A 103 -2.51 -13.60 18.63
CA PRO A 103 -1.11 -13.90 18.39
C PRO A 103 -0.51 -13.10 17.23
N VAL A 104 0.80 -12.86 17.32
CA VAL A 104 1.63 -12.35 16.24
C VAL A 104 2.61 -13.46 15.88
N PHE A 105 2.54 -13.93 14.64
CA PHE A 105 3.33 -15.05 14.15
C PHE A 105 4.64 -14.57 13.54
N ARG A 106 5.71 -15.30 13.79
CA ARG A 106 6.97 -15.23 13.03
C ARG A 106 6.89 -16.12 11.79
N PRO A 107 7.78 -15.93 10.81
CA PRO A 107 7.84 -16.82 9.67
C PRO A 107 8.04 -18.28 10.09
N GLY A 108 7.25 -19.17 9.50
CA GLY A 108 7.17 -20.61 9.75
C GLY A 108 6.25 -21.03 10.88
N GLU A 109 5.83 -20.13 11.78
CA GLU A 109 5.00 -20.51 12.94
C GLU A 109 3.57 -20.91 12.54
N LEU A 110 3.05 -20.37 11.42
CA LEU A 110 1.68 -20.63 10.97
C LEU A 110 1.44 -22.08 10.54
N HIS A 111 2.47 -22.82 10.12
CA HIS A 111 2.33 -24.22 9.70
C HIS A 111 2.06 -25.17 10.87
N ALA A 112 2.34 -24.75 12.10
CA ALA A 112 2.12 -25.55 13.30
C ALA A 112 0.77 -25.24 13.97
N GLU A 113 -0.01 -24.32 13.41
CA GLU A 113 -1.20 -23.76 14.05
C GLU A 113 -2.47 -24.17 13.32
N GLU A 114 -3.43 -24.71 14.07
CA GLU A 114 -4.79 -24.94 13.56
C GLU A 114 -5.63 -23.69 13.81
N LEU A 115 -5.77 -22.85 12.78
CA LEU A 115 -6.58 -21.64 12.86
C LEU A 115 -8.05 -21.91 12.52
N ASP A 116 -8.97 -21.43 13.37
CA ASP A 116 -10.43 -21.56 13.20
C ASP A 116 -10.97 -20.59 12.13
N PHE A 117 -10.66 -20.88 10.86
CA PHE A 117 -11.21 -20.19 9.70
C PHE A 117 -11.78 -21.16 8.66
N ASP A 118 -12.88 -20.75 8.05
CA ASP A 118 -13.47 -21.47 6.93
C ASP A 118 -12.62 -21.29 5.67
N LEU A 119 -12.10 -20.07 5.44
CA LEU A 119 -11.30 -19.67 4.29
C LEU A 119 -10.13 -18.76 4.65
N TYR A 120 -9.17 -18.67 3.74
CA TYR A 120 -7.99 -17.82 3.87
C TYR A 120 -7.87 -16.91 2.66
N LEU A 121 -7.66 -15.62 2.91
CA LEU A 121 -7.49 -14.59 1.89
C LEU A 121 -6.08 -14.02 1.96
N ALA A 122 -5.33 -14.13 0.87
CA ALA A 122 -4.05 -13.47 0.68
C ALA A 122 -4.25 -12.18 -0.13
N GLY A 123 -3.79 -11.06 0.41
CA GLY A 123 -3.83 -9.79 -0.29
C GLY A 123 -4.25 -8.62 0.61
N SER A 124 -4.43 -7.43 0.07
CA SER A 124 -4.27 -7.05 -1.35
C SER A 124 -3.02 -6.22 -1.61
N ASP A 125 -2.09 -6.21 -0.66
CA ASP A 125 -0.94 -5.33 -0.79
C ASP A 125 0.20 -5.99 -1.58
N GLN A 126 1.38 -5.38 -1.51
CA GLN A 126 2.62 -5.90 -2.05
C GLN A 126 3.11 -7.11 -1.23
N ILE A 127 2.36 -8.21 -1.28
CA ILE A 127 2.60 -9.42 -0.47
C ILE A 127 3.50 -10.44 -1.17
N TRP A 128 3.59 -10.41 -2.50
CA TRP A 128 4.42 -11.33 -3.28
C TRP A 128 5.77 -10.74 -3.68
N THR A 129 6.24 -9.73 -2.92
CA THR A 129 7.58 -9.16 -3.07
C THR A 129 8.65 -9.94 -2.31
N SER A 130 8.25 -10.81 -1.39
CA SER A 130 9.13 -11.74 -0.67
C SER A 130 8.83 -13.18 -1.06
N CYS A 131 9.78 -14.08 -0.79
CA CYS A 131 9.62 -15.53 -0.98
C CYS A 131 9.06 -16.23 0.27
N GLU A 132 8.39 -15.48 1.16
CA GLU A 132 7.81 -16.03 2.38
C GLU A 132 6.62 -16.94 2.05
N PRO A 133 6.66 -18.22 2.42
CA PRO A 133 5.66 -19.19 1.96
C PRO A 133 4.23 -18.85 2.35
N GLU A 134 4.04 -18.25 3.52
CA GLU A 134 2.72 -17.94 4.06
C GLU A 134 2.01 -16.84 3.25
N LYS A 135 2.75 -16.04 2.46
CA LYS A 135 2.14 -15.08 1.52
C LYS A 135 1.47 -15.77 0.33
N LEU A 136 1.74 -17.05 0.12
CA LEU A 136 1.04 -17.94 -0.82
C LEU A 136 0.09 -18.91 -0.10
N LEU A 137 -0.22 -18.66 1.18
CA LEU A 137 -1.15 -19.44 2.00
C LEU A 137 -0.81 -20.93 2.05
N ASP A 138 0.47 -21.30 1.98
CA ASP A 138 0.89 -22.70 1.93
C ASP A 138 0.53 -23.50 3.21
N PHE A 139 0.35 -22.82 4.35
CA PHE A 139 -0.17 -23.37 5.61
C PHE A 139 -1.68 -23.67 5.59
N ALA A 140 -2.46 -23.04 4.71
CA ALA A 140 -3.91 -23.21 4.66
C ALA A 140 -4.32 -24.42 3.80
N PRO A 141 -5.46 -25.09 4.01
CA PRO A 141 -5.86 -26.21 3.16
C PRO A 141 -6.11 -25.81 1.69
N PRO A 142 -5.74 -26.63 0.69
CA PRO A 142 -6.11 -26.41 -0.72
C PRO A 142 -7.63 -26.28 -0.90
N GLY A 143 -8.06 -25.45 -1.85
CA GLY A 143 -9.48 -25.17 -2.12
C GLY A 143 -10.13 -24.19 -1.12
N LYS A 144 -9.43 -23.80 -0.05
CA LYS A 144 -9.86 -22.76 0.91
C LYS A 144 -9.06 -21.46 0.80
N ARG A 145 -8.22 -21.33 -0.23
CA ARG A 145 -7.28 -20.22 -0.44
C ARG A 145 -7.79 -19.30 -1.54
N ILE A 146 -7.85 -18.00 -1.27
CA ILE A 146 -8.20 -16.96 -2.25
C ILE A 146 -7.08 -15.92 -2.26
N ALA A 147 -6.61 -15.54 -3.44
CA ALA A 147 -5.79 -14.34 -3.60
C ALA A 147 -6.66 -13.22 -4.15
N TYR A 148 -6.77 -12.12 -3.39
CA TYR A 148 -7.56 -10.96 -3.80
C TYR A 148 -6.66 -9.73 -3.99
N ALA A 149 -6.64 -9.16 -5.20
CA ALA A 149 -5.82 -7.99 -5.57
C ALA A 149 -4.35 -8.10 -5.12
N ALA A 150 -3.76 -9.30 -5.11
CA ALA A 150 -2.38 -9.46 -4.67
C ALA A 150 -1.40 -8.75 -5.63
N SER A 151 -0.35 -8.14 -5.08
CA SER A 151 0.68 -7.45 -5.85
C SER A 151 2.07 -7.96 -5.47
N ALA A 152 2.96 -8.00 -6.46
CA ALA A 152 4.33 -8.45 -6.30
C ALA A 152 5.36 -7.38 -6.67
N ALA A 153 4.97 -6.09 -6.75
CA ALA A 153 5.85 -5.02 -7.27
C ALA A 153 6.53 -5.43 -8.60
N TRP A 154 5.72 -6.06 -9.46
CA TRP A 154 6.05 -6.98 -10.55
C TRP A 154 7.31 -6.68 -11.35
N GLY A 155 8.05 -7.75 -11.68
CA GLY A 155 9.25 -7.71 -12.52
C GLY A 155 10.57 -8.03 -11.80
N LYS A 156 10.52 -8.48 -10.54
CA LYS A 156 11.70 -8.82 -9.71
C LYS A 156 11.56 -10.16 -8.97
N GLN A 157 10.59 -10.99 -9.35
CA GLN A 157 10.34 -12.29 -8.73
C GLN A 157 11.54 -13.21 -8.95
N THR A 158 12.00 -13.88 -7.89
CA THR A 158 13.13 -14.80 -7.97
C THR A 158 12.68 -16.17 -8.51
N PRO A 159 13.60 -17.00 -9.02
CA PRO A 159 13.29 -18.38 -9.42
C PRO A 159 12.64 -19.20 -8.30
N GLU A 160 13.04 -18.98 -7.04
CA GLU A 160 12.48 -19.64 -5.86
C GLU A 160 11.01 -19.26 -5.66
N TRP A 161 10.68 -17.97 -5.84
CA TRP A 161 9.29 -17.52 -5.80
C TRP A 161 8.45 -18.20 -6.89
N PHE A 162 8.96 -18.28 -8.12
CA PHE A 162 8.26 -18.96 -9.23
C PHE A 162 8.04 -20.45 -8.95
N ALA A 163 9.04 -21.14 -8.43
CA ALA A 163 8.93 -22.55 -8.08
C ALA A 163 7.90 -22.77 -6.96
N HIS A 164 7.89 -21.90 -5.95
CA HIS A 164 6.94 -21.99 -4.85
C HIS A 164 5.52 -21.65 -5.30
N ALA A 165 5.32 -20.53 -6.00
CA ALA A 165 4.03 -20.14 -6.55
C ALA A 165 3.44 -21.22 -7.46
N ARG A 166 4.27 -21.86 -8.31
CA ARG A 166 3.85 -22.99 -9.16
C ARG A 166 3.30 -24.17 -8.38
N ARG A 167 3.86 -24.44 -7.21
CA ARG A 167 3.41 -25.52 -6.34
C ARG A 167 2.10 -25.17 -5.63
N GLU A 168 1.93 -23.92 -5.19
CA GLU A 168 0.80 -23.52 -4.34
C GLU A 168 -0.43 -23.02 -5.11
N PHE A 169 -0.26 -22.43 -6.30
CA PHE A 169 -1.36 -21.88 -7.10
C PHE A 169 -2.49 -22.86 -7.42
N PRO A 170 -2.24 -24.15 -7.71
CA PRO A 170 -3.32 -25.14 -7.86
C PRO A 170 -4.19 -25.31 -6.61
N GLY A 171 -3.70 -24.93 -5.43
CA GLY A 171 -4.45 -24.95 -4.18
C GLY A 171 -5.34 -23.72 -3.96
N PHE A 172 -5.25 -22.70 -4.81
CA PHE A 172 -6.14 -21.53 -4.77
C PHE A 172 -7.43 -21.81 -5.51
N ALA A 173 -8.57 -21.47 -4.90
CA ALA A 173 -9.86 -21.49 -5.57
C ALA A 173 -9.94 -20.37 -6.62
N ALA A 174 -9.40 -19.20 -6.29
CA ALA A 174 -9.34 -18.07 -7.21
C ALA A 174 -8.11 -17.19 -6.93
N ILE A 175 -7.57 -16.63 -8.00
CA ILE A 175 -6.44 -15.72 -7.97
C ILE A 175 -6.81 -14.44 -8.71
N SER A 176 -6.65 -13.29 -8.05
CA SER A 176 -6.67 -11.98 -8.69
C SER A 176 -5.51 -11.10 -8.25
N VAL A 177 -5.17 -10.17 -9.12
CA VAL A 177 -4.09 -9.20 -8.97
C VAL A 177 -4.59 -7.78 -9.14
N ARG A 178 -3.87 -6.81 -8.60
CA ARG A 178 -4.26 -5.39 -8.62
C ARG A 178 -3.80 -4.62 -9.86
N GLU A 179 -2.90 -5.20 -10.66
CA GLU A 179 -2.33 -4.54 -11.84
C GLU A 179 -2.08 -5.53 -12.99
N LYS A 180 -2.20 -5.05 -14.23
CA LYS A 180 -2.20 -5.90 -15.44
C LYS A 180 -0.95 -6.77 -15.56
N ASN A 181 0.22 -6.23 -15.25
CA ASN A 181 1.50 -6.95 -15.31
C ASN A 181 1.55 -8.18 -14.37
N GLY A 182 0.71 -8.21 -13.34
CA GLY A 182 0.62 -9.36 -12.43
C GLY A 182 0.02 -10.60 -13.06
N VAL A 183 -0.88 -10.44 -14.03
CA VAL A 183 -1.52 -11.55 -14.74
C VAL A 183 -0.46 -12.39 -15.45
N ASP A 184 0.46 -11.74 -16.16
CA ASP A 184 1.51 -12.43 -16.92
C ASP A 184 2.49 -13.17 -16.00
N ILE A 185 2.79 -12.61 -14.83
CA ILE A 185 3.70 -13.24 -13.88
C ILE A 185 3.03 -14.43 -13.18
N CYS A 186 1.76 -14.30 -12.80
CA CYS A 186 0.99 -15.42 -12.26
C CYS A 186 0.85 -16.55 -13.28
N ARG A 187 0.58 -16.23 -14.56
CA ARG A 187 0.53 -17.22 -15.65
C ARG A 187 1.87 -17.92 -15.86
N LYS A 188 3.00 -17.19 -15.82
CA LYS A 188 4.35 -17.78 -15.86
C LYS A 188 4.63 -18.71 -14.68
N ALA A 189 4.09 -18.40 -13.51
CA ALA A 189 4.15 -19.27 -12.34
C ALA A 189 3.21 -20.48 -12.45
N GLY A 190 2.25 -20.51 -13.37
CA GLY A 190 1.37 -21.67 -13.62
C GLY A 190 -0.08 -21.47 -13.19
N ALA A 191 -0.52 -20.23 -12.91
CA ALA A 191 -1.94 -19.95 -12.70
C ALA A 191 -2.71 -20.03 -14.03
N GLU A 192 -3.80 -20.80 -14.06
CA GLU A 192 -4.64 -20.96 -15.25
C GLU A 192 -5.51 -19.73 -15.51
N LYS A 193 -6.17 -19.23 -14.45
CA LYS A 193 -7.05 -18.06 -14.48
C LYS A 193 -6.60 -17.03 -13.45
N VAL A 194 -6.47 -15.78 -13.89
CA VAL A 194 -6.09 -14.64 -13.06
C VAL A 194 -6.85 -13.42 -13.52
N ASP A 195 -7.62 -12.82 -12.61
CA ASP A 195 -8.41 -11.62 -12.90
C ASP A 195 -7.69 -10.37 -12.38
N VAL A 196 -7.90 -9.22 -13.03
CA VAL A 196 -7.43 -7.93 -12.53
C VAL A 196 -8.60 -7.27 -11.81
N VAL A 197 -8.46 -7.05 -10.51
CA VAL A 197 -9.52 -6.47 -9.66
C VAL A 197 -9.04 -5.19 -8.97
N LEU A 198 -9.98 -4.42 -8.46
CA LEU A 198 -9.69 -3.20 -7.71
C LEU A 198 -8.97 -3.49 -6.40
N ASP A 199 -8.11 -2.55 -6.01
CA ASP A 199 -7.63 -2.45 -4.64
C ASP A 199 -8.83 -2.38 -3.67
N PRO A 200 -8.80 -3.08 -2.51
CA PRO A 200 -9.90 -3.08 -1.55
C PRO A 200 -10.36 -1.69 -1.13
N THR A 201 -9.46 -0.70 -1.10
CA THR A 201 -9.81 0.69 -0.76
C THR A 201 -10.83 1.33 -1.72
N LEU A 202 -10.99 0.81 -2.93
CA LEU A 202 -11.93 1.31 -3.93
C LEU A 202 -13.26 0.54 -3.96
N LEU A 203 -13.37 -0.56 -3.19
CA LEU A 203 -14.58 -1.37 -3.13
C LEU A 203 -15.70 -0.70 -2.31
N PRO A 204 -15.45 -0.16 -1.10
CA PRO A 204 -16.47 0.59 -0.39
C PRO A 204 -16.87 1.86 -1.15
N ASP A 205 -18.13 2.26 -0.97
CA ASP A 205 -18.57 3.60 -1.35
C ASP A 205 -17.84 4.66 -0.51
N ARG A 206 -17.65 5.87 -1.08
CA ARG A 206 -17.04 7.02 -0.40
C ARG A 206 -17.64 7.27 0.99
N ARG A 207 -18.95 7.03 1.17
CA ARG A 207 -19.65 7.18 2.45
C ARG A 207 -19.12 6.28 3.57
N GLU A 208 -18.46 5.16 3.27
CA GLU A 208 -17.77 4.36 4.30
C GLU A 208 -16.65 5.18 4.95
N TYR A 209 -15.86 5.89 4.14
CA TYR A 209 -14.79 6.74 4.64
C TYR A 209 -15.31 7.99 5.34
N THR A 210 -16.34 8.65 4.78
CA THR A 210 -16.93 9.83 5.41
C THR A 210 -17.56 9.50 6.77
N ARG A 211 -18.15 8.31 6.96
CA ARG A 211 -18.69 7.86 8.26
C ARG A 211 -17.64 7.79 9.37
N LEU A 212 -16.40 7.42 9.05
CA LEU A 212 -15.30 7.43 10.02
C LEU A 212 -14.98 8.83 10.57
N LEU A 213 -15.42 9.87 9.83
CA LEU A 213 -15.13 11.27 10.10
C LEU A 213 -16.30 12.02 10.76
N GLU A 214 -17.47 11.38 10.85
CA GLU A 214 -18.66 12.00 11.45
C GLU A 214 -18.40 12.42 12.91
N GLY A 215 -18.78 13.66 13.25
CA GLY A 215 -18.58 14.24 14.57
C GLY A 215 -17.15 14.66 14.89
N ARG A 216 -16.18 14.51 13.96
CA ARG A 216 -14.81 14.98 14.15
C ARG A 216 -14.68 16.44 13.68
N PRO A 217 -13.95 17.30 14.41
CA PRO A 217 -13.64 18.64 13.92
C PRO A 217 -12.70 18.56 12.71
N PRO A 218 -12.67 19.57 11.83
CA PRO A 218 -11.72 19.64 10.73
C PRO A 218 -10.28 19.47 11.22
N TYR A 219 -9.47 18.74 10.45
CA TYR A 219 -8.09 18.47 10.85
C TYR A 219 -7.17 19.65 10.45
N LEU A 220 -7.40 20.23 9.27
CA LEU A 220 -6.63 21.35 8.74
C LEU A 220 -7.58 22.49 8.34
N ALA A 221 -7.14 23.73 8.52
CA ALA A 221 -7.89 24.89 8.05
C ALA A 221 -7.82 24.97 6.51
N ALA A 222 -8.95 24.75 5.85
CA ALA A 222 -9.09 24.96 4.41
C ALA A 222 -9.05 26.46 4.05
N PRO A 223 -8.59 26.83 2.84
CA PRO A 223 -8.08 25.96 1.76
C PRO A 223 -6.63 25.52 1.99
N TYR A 224 -6.22 24.37 1.44
CA TYR A 224 -4.83 23.93 1.43
C TYR A 224 -4.53 22.93 0.30
N VAL A 225 -3.24 22.81 -0.03
CA VAL A 225 -2.68 21.79 -0.93
C VAL A 225 -2.15 20.64 -0.09
N LEU A 226 -2.58 19.41 -0.38
CA LEU A 226 -2.08 18.22 0.28
C LEU A 226 -1.00 17.52 -0.55
N GLY A 227 0.15 17.26 0.05
CA GLY A 227 1.18 16.36 -0.45
C GLY A 227 1.14 15.02 0.27
N TYR A 228 1.19 13.90 -0.45
CA TYR A 228 1.49 12.59 0.14
C TYR A 228 2.63 11.94 -0.62
N PHE A 229 3.83 11.91 -0.03
CA PHE A 229 5.04 11.50 -0.74
C PHE A 229 5.76 10.33 -0.06
N LEU A 230 6.11 9.33 -0.87
CA LEU A 230 6.77 8.09 -0.50
C LEU A 230 8.09 7.90 -1.22
N ASN A 231 9.00 7.10 -0.66
CA ASN A 231 10.17 6.55 -1.37
C ASN A 231 11.09 7.60 -2.01
N ILE A 232 11.24 8.76 -1.37
CA ILE A 232 12.20 9.78 -1.77
C ILE A 232 13.27 9.93 -0.70
N SER A 233 14.52 10.08 -1.12
CA SER A 233 15.67 10.35 -0.24
C SER A 233 16.20 11.77 -0.39
N SER A 234 15.74 12.50 -1.41
CA SER A 234 16.08 13.89 -1.68
C SER A 234 14.91 14.62 -2.32
N LEU A 235 14.78 15.92 -2.01
CA LEU A 235 13.80 16.81 -2.67
C LEU A 235 14.01 16.91 -4.19
N SER A 236 15.20 16.59 -4.70
CA SER A 236 15.47 16.57 -6.14
C SER A 236 14.74 15.46 -6.89
N GLN A 237 14.22 14.44 -6.19
CA GLN A 237 13.38 13.40 -6.79
C GLN A 237 11.93 13.84 -6.99
N LEU A 238 11.55 14.99 -6.44
CA LEU A 238 10.26 15.62 -6.70
C LEU A 238 10.47 16.89 -7.53
N PRO A 239 9.49 17.29 -8.36
CA PRO A 239 9.41 18.63 -8.92
C PRO A 239 9.02 19.64 -7.83
N TRP A 240 9.80 19.75 -6.75
CA TRP A 240 9.44 20.49 -5.54
C TRP A 240 9.17 21.98 -5.77
N ARG A 241 9.82 22.58 -6.78
CA ARG A 241 9.55 23.97 -7.19
C ARG A 241 8.13 24.14 -7.72
N GLU A 242 7.64 23.18 -8.50
CA GLU A 242 6.27 23.13 -9.04
C GLU A 242 5.25 22.89 -7.94
N VAL A 243 5.51 21.93 -7.04
CA VAL A 243 4.63 21.66 -5.88
C VAL A 243 4.40 22.93 -5.05
N LYS A 244 5.48 23.68 -4.74
CA LYS A 244 5.35 24.96 -4.05
C LYS A 244 4.70 26.05 -4.91
N ALA A 245 4.82 25.99 -6.23
CA ALA A 245 4.18 26.93 -7.13
C ALA A 245 2.65 26.78 -7.11
N VAL A 246 2.14 25.56 -6.93
CA VAL A 246 0.71 25.29 -6.73
C VAL A 246 0.19 25.99 -5.47
N SER A 247 0.84 25.76 -4.33
CA SER A 247 0.48 26.41 -3.07
C SER A 247 0.48 27.95 -3.18
N ARG A 248 1.51 28.55 -3.82
CA ARG A 248 1.56 30.00 -4.04
C ARG A 248 0.43 30.51 -4.93
N ARG A 249 0.16 29.82 -6.03
CA ARG A 249 -0.88 30.20 -7.02
C ARG A 249 -2.28 30.14 -6.44
N MET A 250 -2.54 29.16 -5.55
CA MET A 250 -3.81 28.98 -4.87
C MET A 250 -3.97 29.85 -3.61
N HIS A 251 -2.93 30.59 -3.21
CA HIS A 251 -2.89 31.32 -1.94
C HIS A 251 -3.23 30.43 -0.73
N ALA A 252 -2.77 29.17 -0.75
CA ALA A 252 -3.15 28.15 0.22
C ALA A 252 -1.90 27.44 0.79
N PRO A 253 -1.83 27.13 2.10
CA PRO A 253 -0.70 26.41 2.69
C PRO A 253 -0.50 25.02 2.05
N LEU A 254 0.75 24.56 2.06
CA LEU A 254 1.15 23.22 1.66
C LEU A 254 1.37 22.37 2.91
N HIS A 255 0.58 21.32 3.07
CA HIS A 255 0.78 20.29 4.08
C HIS A 255 1.20 18.99 3.40
N VAL A 256 2.26 18.37 3.88
CA VAL A 256 2.83 17.14 3.32
C VAL A 256 2.79 16.06 4.39
N ILE A 257 2.25 14.90 4.03
CA ILE A 257 2.39 13.65 4.77
C ILE A 257 3.60 12.94 4.16
N PRO A 258 4.80 12.99 4.76
CA PRO A 258 5.93 12.22 4.28
C PRO A 258 5.90 10.80 4.86
N LEU A 259 6.22 9.79 4.06
CA LEU A 259 6.48 8.45 4.58
C LEU A 259 7.59 7.74 3.76
N GLN A 260 8.22 6.70 4.31
CA GLN A 260 9.16 5.82 3.60
C GLN A 260 10.38 6.55 2.99
N GLY A 261 11.03 7.40 3.77
CA GLY A 261 12.23 8.15 3.39
C GLY A 261 11.96 9.65 3.23
N ALA A 262 10.73 10.02 2.85
CA ALA A 262 10.34 11.41 2.68
C ALA A 262 10.48 12.24 3.96
N GLU A 263 10.34 11.61 5.13
CA GLU A 263 10.40 12.22 6.46
C GLU A 263 11.77 12.86 6.73
N TYR A 264 12.81 12.39 6.04
CA TYR A 264 14.18 12.88 6.19
C TYR A 264 14.51 14.06 5.26
N CYS A 265 13.73 14.27 4.20
CA CYS A 265 14.04 15.28 3.16
C CYS A 265 12.98 16.38 3.01
N ILE A 266 11.70 16.10 3.32
CA ILE A 266 10.66 17.13 3.35
C ILE A 266 10.97 18.12 4.48
N PRO A 267 10.97 19.45 4.21
CA PRO A 267 11.20 20.44 5.26
C PRO A 267 10.08 20.41 6.31
N GLU A 268 10.48 20.42 7.58
CA GLU A 268 9.58 20.28 8.76
C GLU A 268 8.38 21.23 8.72
N LYS A 269 8.56 22.47 8.28
CA LYS A 269 7.48 23.46 8.16
C LYS A 269 6.32 23.06 7.22
N TYR A 270 6.52 22.08 6.35
CA TYR A 270 5.45 21.53 5.50
C TYR A 270 4.96 20.17 6.01
N ALA A 271 5.73 19.49 6.85
CA ALA A 271 5.46 18.12 7.22
C ALA A 271 4.40 18.02 8.33
N ILE A 272 3.49 17.07 8.17
CA ILE A 272 2.48 16.68 9.15
C ILE A 272 2.48 15.17 9.33
N THR A 273 2.10 14.70 10.51
CA THR A 273 2.01 13.27 10.85
C THR A 273 0.63 12.94 11.42
N PRO A 274 -0.40 12.82 10.56
CA PRO A 274 -1.76 12.56 11.02
C PRO A 274 -1.95 11.14 11.59
N ASP A 275 -2.98 10.94 12.41
CA ASP A 275 -3.54 9.59 12.63
C ASP A 275 -4.34 9.12 11.38
N PRO A 276 -4.79 7.85 11.28
CA PRO A 276 -5.53 7.39 10.11
C PRO A 276 -6.88 8.09 9.86
N TYR A 277 -7.56 8.60 10.89
CA TYR A 277 -8.77 9.41 10.71
C TYR A 277 -8.41 10.77 10.13
N GLN A 278 -7.41 11.44 10.73
CA GLN A 278 -6.88 12.72 10.25
C GLN A 278 -6.30 12.62 8.84
N PHE A 279 -5.74 11.47 8.46
CA PHE A 279 -5.31 11.19 7.10
C PHE A 279 -6.50 11.26 6.14
N LEU A 280 -7.59 10.55 6.44
CA LEU A 280 -8.81 10.61 5.63
C LEU A 280 -9.41 12.03 5.58
N GLN A 281 -9.43 12.75 6.72
CA GLN A 281 -9.86 14.16 6.77
C GLN A 281 -8.98 15.05 5.88
N ALA A 282 -7.66 14.87 5.95
CA ALA A 282 -6.72 15.65 5.15
C ALA A 282 -7.01 15.52 3.65
N PHE A 283 -7.35 14.32 3.17
CA PHE A 283 -7.79 14.11 1.78
C PHE A 283 -9.18 14.71 1.51
N GLN A 284 -10.14 14.53 2.42
CA GLN A 284 -11.52 15.02 2.26
C GLN A 284 -11.62 16.55 2.24
N GLU A 285 -10.76 17.25 2.96
CA GLU A 285 -10.80 18.71 3.15
C GLU A 285 -9.84 19.46 2.18
N ALA A 286 -8.93 18.75 1.51
CA ALA A 286 -7.96 19.36 0.60
C ALA A 286 -8.63 20.07 -0.59
N SER A 287 -8.02 21.19 -1.01
CA SER A 287 -8.38 21.86 -2.27
C SER A 287 -7.85 21.07 -3.47
N CYS A 288 -6.68 20.47 -3.34
CA CYS A 288 -6.10 19.55 -4.32
C CYS A 288 -5.04 18.66 -3.69
N VAL A 289 -4.68 17.58 -4.40
CA VAL A 289 -3.69 16.59 -3.94
C VAL A 289 -2.55 16.47 -4.94
N ILE A 290 -1.31 16.45 -4.46
CA ILE A 290 -0.12 16.14 -5.26
C ILE A 290 0.60 14.97 -4.59
N THR A 291 0.83 13.89 -5.31
CA THR A 291 1.32 12.65 -4.69
C THR A 291 2.19 11.84 -5.63
N ASN A 292 3.11 11.02 -5.08
CA ASN A 292 3.77 9.95 -5.83
C ASN A 292 3.39 8.56 -5.29
N SER A 293 2.35 8.51 -4.46
CA SER A 293 1.84 7.32 -3.80
C SER A 293 0.67 6.74 -4.59
N PHE A 294 0.64 5.41 -4.71
CA PHE A 294 -0.53 4.69 -5.20
C PHE A 294 -1.76 5.02 -4.33
N HIS A 295 -1.66 4.86 -3.01
CA HIS A 295 -2.77 5.15 -2.10
C HIS A 295 -3.10 6.63 -2.03
N GLY A 296 -2.13 7.53 -2.24
CA GLY A 296 -2.44 8.95 -2.40
C GLY A 296 -3.29 9.24 -3.62
N THR A 297 -3.01 8.54 -4.74
CA THR A 297 -3.82 8.65 -5.95
C THR A 297 -5.22 8.09 -5.72
N VAL A 298 -5.32 6.91 -5.11
CA VAL A 298 -6.57 6.26 -4.74
C VAL A 298 -7.44 7.16 -3.85
N PHE A 299 -6.91 7.70 -2.75
CA PHE A 299 -7.71 8.53 -1.86
C PHE A 299 -8.07 9.89 -2.46
N ALA A 300 -7.27 10.42 -3.39
CA ALA A 300 -7.69 11.58 -4.17
C ALA A 300 -8.89 11.27 -5.09
N ILE A 301 -8.91 10.08 -5.70
CA ILE A 301 -10.05 9.60 -6.52
C ILE A 301 -11.28 9.37 -5.64
N ILE A 302 -11.15 8.64 -4.52
CA ILE A 302 -12.24 8.37 -3.57
C ILE A 302 -12.87 9.68 -3.08
N MET A 303 -12.05 10.67 -2.72
CA MET A 303 -12.53 11.96 -2.21
C MET A 303 -12.89 12.95 -3.32
N GLN A 304 -12.79 12.55 -4.59
CA GLN A 304 -13.06 13.36 -5.78
C GLN A 304 -12.34 14.73 -5.74
N LYS A 305 -11.05 14.71 -5.40
CA LYS A 305 -10.20 15.91 -5.33
C LYS A 305 -9.43 16.11 -6.63
N PRO A 306 -9.30 17.34 -7.15
CA PRO A 306 -8.34 17.63 -8.20
C PRO A 306 -6.94 17.16 -7.77
N PHE A 307 -6.26 16.38 -8.61
CA PHE A 307 -4.99 15.79 -8.24
C PHE A 307 -4.01 15.65 -9.39
N LEU A 308 -2.73 15.53 -9.03
CA LEU A 308 -1.68 15.07 -9.93
C LEU A 308 -0.80 14.02 -9.26
N THR A 309 -0.52 12.96 -10.01
CA THR A 309 0.39 11.88 -9.63
C THR A 309 1.74 12.08 -10.29
N ILE A 310 2.80 12.11 -9.49
CA ILE A 310 4.20 12.12 -9.93
C ILE A 310 4.70 10.68 -9.95
N LEU A 311 5.18 10.20 -11.10
CA LEU A 311 5.73 8.86 -11.20
C LEU A 311 7.07 8.77 -10.44
N GLN A 312 7.25 7.68 -9.69
CA GLN A 312 8.50 7.41 -8.99
C GLN A 312 9.62 7.06 -9.99
N ASN A 313 10.88 7.29 -9.63
CA ASN A 313 12.04 7.08 -10.50
C ASN A 313 13.07 6.12 -9.87
N GLY A 314 14.06 5.69 -10.66
CA GLY A 314 15.11 4.78 -10.20
C GLY A 314 14.56 3.42 -9.79
N HIS A 315 15.06 2.87 -8.67
CA HIS A 315 14.72 1.51 -8.23
C HIS A 315 13.25 1.30 -7.85
N THR A 316 12.51 2.37 -7.54
CA THR A 316 11.11 2.32 -7.13
C THR A 316 10.14 2.56 -8.29
N ALA A 317 10.64 2.83 -9.51
CA ALA A 317 9.82 3.05 -10.70
C ALA A 317 8.91 1.85 -11.03
N THR A 318 9.29 0.62 -10.67
CA THR A 318 8.45 -0.58 -10.86
C THR A 318 7.14 -0.50 -10.07
N GLN A 319 7.08 0.28 -9.00
CA GLN A 319 5.88 0.48 -8.20
C GLN A 319 4.81 1.32 -8.93
N ASN A 320 5.19 2.03 -10.01
CA ASN A 320 4.27 2.84 -10.80
C ASN A 320 3.27 1.98 -11.60
N ALA A 321 3.54 0.69 -11.83
CA ALA A 321 2.66 -0.19 -12.61
C ALA A 321 1.21 -0.19 -12.08
N ARG A 322 1.05 -0.13 -10.76
CA ARG A 322 -0.25 -0.05 -10.08
C ARG A 322 -1.00 1.24 -10.42
N VAL A 323 -0.32 2.38 -10.30
CA VAL A 323 -0.97 3.67 -10.54
C VAL A 323 -1.27 3.87 -12.02
N LEU A 324 -0.39 3.41 -12.91
CA LEU A 324 -0.62 3.44 -14.36
C LEU A 324 -1.83 2.58 -14.75
N SER A 325 -1.90 1.33 -14.25
CA SER A 325 -3.02 0.43 -14.53
C SER A 325 -4.36 1.00 -14.04
N LEU A 326 -4.37 1.62 -12.85
CA LEU A 326 -5.56 2.23 -12.27
C LEU A 326 -6.03 3.45 -13.07
N LEU A 327 -5.11 4.39 -13.36
CA LEU A 327 -5.46 5.61 -14.08
C LEU A 327 -5.93 5.32 -15.50
N GLU A 328 -5.32 4.36 -16.19
CA GLU A 328 -5.78 3.89 -17.51
C GLU A 328 -7.19 3.31 -17.45
N ALA A 329 -7.46 2.42 -16.48
CA ALA A 329 -8.77 1.79 -16.32
C ALA A 329 -9.90 2.79 -15.97
N LEU A 330 -9.54 3.94 -15.41
CA LEU A 330 -10.49 4.99 -15.04
C LEU A 330 -10.58 6.13 -16.07
N GLY A 331 -9.70 6.19 -17.07
CA GLY A 331 -9.62 7.30 -18.02
C GLY A 331 -9.05 8.58 -17.41
N LEU A 332 -8.07 8.44 -16.51
CA LEU A 332 -7.45 9.50 -15.72
C LEU A 332 -5.94 9.64 -15.97
N GLU A 333 -5.44 9.19 -17.12
CA GLU A 333 -4.01 9.26 -17.47
C GLU A 333 -3.48 10.69 -17.57
N ASP A 334 -4.37 11.65 -17.82
CA ASP A 334 -4.10 13.08 -17.84
C ASP A 334 -3.85 13.68 -16.44
N ARG A 335 -4.02 12.88 -15.38
CA ARG A 335 -3.67 13.21 -14.00
C ARG A 335 -2.24 12.80 -13.65
N ILE A 336 -1.49 12.19 -14.57
CA ILE A 336 -0.05 11.98 -14.41
C ILE A 336 0.66 13.28 -14.74
N TYR A 337 1.45 13.80 -13.81
CA TYR A 337 2.22 15.02 -14.03
C TYR A 337 3.30 14.81 -15.10
N ARG A 338 3.25 15.62 -16.15
CA ARG A 338 4.15 15.57 -17.30
C ARG A 338 4.79 16.95 -17.54
N PRO A 339 6.03 17.20 -17.10
CA PRO A 339 6.67 18.51 -17.24
C PRO A 339 6.65 19.08 -18.67
N GLU A 340 6.71 18.19 -19.67
CA GLU A 340 6.64 18.51 -21.10
C GLU A 340 5.27 19.07 -21.54
N GLN A 341 4.21 18.88 -20.75
CA GLN A 341 2.86 19.37 -21.01
C GLN A 341 2.53 20.69 -20.27
N GLY A 342 3.53 21.36 -19.71
CA GLY A 342 3.40 22.65 -19.02
C GLY A 342 3.47 22.55 -17.50
N SER A 343 3.26 23.69 -16.83
CA SER A 343 3.36 23.78 -15.36
C SER A 343 2.37 22.88 -14.64
N MET A 344 2.69 22.51 -13.40
CA MET A 344 1.81 21.71 -12.56
C MET A 344 0.47 22.42 -12.29
N ASN A 345 0.48 23.75 -12.19
CA ASN A 345 -0.74 24.57 -12.07
C ASN A 345 -1.68 24.36 -13.26
N ALA A 346 -1.17 24.51 -14.48
CA ALA A 346 -1.97 24.41 -15.69
C ALA A 346 -2.56 22.99 -15.90
N GLN A 347 -1.82 21.95 -15.51
CA GLN A 347 -2.31 20.57 -15.58
C GLN A 347 -3.38 20.27 -14.51
N LEU A 348 -3.23 20.84 -13.31
CA LEU A 348 -4.19 20.67 -12.22
C LEU A 348 -5.51 21.42 -12.46
N GLU A 349 -5.47 22.55 -13.19
CA GLU A 349 -6.65 23.32 -13.61
C GLU A 349 -7.52 22.60 -14.65
N ARG A 350 -7.00 21.54 -15.31
CA ARG A 350 -7.79 20.72 -16.23
C ARG A 350 -8.93 20.02 -15.47
N PRO A 351 -10.19 20.14 -15.91
CA PRO A 351 -11.32 19.55 -15.21
C PRO A 351 -11.24 18.02 -15.25
N VAL A 352 -11.59 17.39 -14.13
CA VAL A 352 -11.70 15.92 -14.05
C VAL A 352 -13.14 15.53 -14.38
N ASN A 353 -13.32 14.62 -15.35
CA ASN A 353 -14.65 14.09 -15.67
C ASN A 353 -15.06 13.02 -14.64
N TRP A 354 -15.48 13.46 -13.46
CA TRP A 354 -15.86 12.57 -12.35
C TRP A 354 -17.03 11.65 -12.70
N GLU A 355 -17.93 12.07 -13.58
CA GLU A 355 -19.05 11.23 -14.02
C GLU A 355 -18.56 10.02 -14.81
N ALA A 356 -17.65 10.23 -15.78
CA ALA A 356 -17.03 9.13 -16.51
C ALA A 356 -16.16 8.25 -15.61
N THR A 357 -15.37 8.88 -14.72
CA THR A 357 -14.56 8.16 -13.73
C THR A 357 -15.41 7.26 -12.85
N GLU A 358 -16.53 7.76 -12.30
CA GLU A 358 -17.40 6.97 -11.41
C GLU A 358 -18.08 5.83 -12.17
N ARG A 359 -18.51 6.04 -13.43
CA ARG A 359 -19.05 4.96 -14.26
C ARG A 359 -18.03 3.84 -14.48
N ASN A 360 -16.78 4.19 -14.79
CA ASN A 360 -15.70 3.22 -14.97
C ASN A 360 -15.39 2.51 -13.64
N LEU A 361 -15.30 3.26 -12.56
CA LEU A 361 -15.05 2.74 -11.22
C LEU A 361 -16.14 1.76 -10.77
N GLU A 362 -17.41 2.08 -10.98
CA GLU A 362 -18.54 1.21 -10.63
C GLU A 362 -18.56 -0.08 -11.46
N ALA A 363 -18.19 -0.02 -12.74
CA ALA A 363 -18.03 -1.23 -13.55
C ALA A 363 -16.92 -2.14 -12.99
N LEU A 364 -15.76 -1.56 -12.65
CA LEU A 364 -14.65 -2.30 -12.04
C LEU A 364 -14.98 -2.81 -10.64
N ARG A 365 -15.75 -2.04 -9.85
CA ARG A 365 -16.24 -2.42 -8.51
C ARG A 365 -17.15 -3.63 -8.59
N ARG A 366 -18.13 -3.63 -9.50
CA ARG A 366 -18.99 -4.79 -9.74
C ARG A 366 -18.19 -6.03 -10.14
N HIS A 367 -17.29 -5.91 -11.12
CA HIS A 367 -16.41 -7.02 -11.51
C HIS A 367 -15.60 -7.57 -10.33
N SER A 368 -15.04 -6.68 -9.51
CA SER A 368 -14.22 -7.05 -8.36
C SER A 368 -15.03 -7.73 -7.24
N MET A 369 -16.25 -7.24 -6.99
CA MET A 369 -17.19 -7.84 -6.05
C MET A 369 -17.70 -9.20 -6.54
N ASP A 370 -17.98 -9.34 -7.84
CA ASP A 370 -18.36 -10.62 -8.46
C ASP A 370 -17.22 -11.64 -8.35
N PHE A 371 -15.98 -11.23 -8.62
CA PHE A 371 -14.81 -12.08 -8.42
C PHE A 371 -14.74 -12.58 -6.96
N LEU A 372 -14.82 -11.67 -5.98
CA LEU A 372 -14.72 -12.02 -4.57
C LEU A 372 -15.86 -12.94 -4.12
N GLY A 373 -17.10 -12.64 -4.52
CA GLY A 373 -18.28 -13.45 -4.22
C GLY A 373 -18.18 -14.85 -4.82
N ASN A 374 -17.83 -14.97 -6.09
CA ASN A 374 -17.66 -16.25 -6.78
C ASN A 374 -16.52 -17.07 -6.15
N ALA A 375 -15.39 -16.44 -5.84
CA ALA A 375 -14.26 -17.10 -5.18
C ALA A 375 -14.66 -17.68 -3.82
N ILE A 376 -15.41 -16.93 -3.01
CA ILE A 376 -15.89 -17.40 -1.70
C ILE A 376 -16.90 -18.55 -1.85
N GLN A 377 -17.81 -18.46 -2.81
CA GLN A 377 -18.79 -19.52 -3.09
C GLN A 377 -18.12 -20.82 -3.53
N GLN A 378 -17.10 -20.76 -4.39
CA GLN A 378 -16.36 -21.93 -4.87
C GLN A 378 -15.68 -22.71 -3.74
N CYS A 379 -15.23 -22.02 -2.69
CA CYS A 379 -14.61 -22.67 -1.54
C CYS A 379 -15.61 -23.26 -0.53
N THR A 380 -16.89 -22.94 -0.67
CA THR A 380 -17.93 -23.41 0.27
C THR A 380 -18.58 -24.65 -0.33
N PRO A 381 -18.59 -25.81 0.36
CA PRO A 381 -19.29 -26.99 -0.15
C PRO A 381 -20.78 -26.67 -0.31
N CYS A 382 -21.33 -26.97 -1.49
CA CYS A 382 -22.77 -26.88 -1.73
C CYS A 382 -23.50 -27.72 -0.66
N PRO A 383 -24.57 -27.22 0.00
CA PRO A 383 -25.33 -28.04 0.93
C PRO A 383 -25.80 -29.28 0.18
N ARG A 384 -25.46 -30.48 0.65
CA ARG A 384 -26.13 -31.69 0.20
C ARG A 384 -27.58 -31.54 0.64
N HIS A 385 -28.47 -31.34 -0.31
CA HIS A 385 -29.89 -31.56 -0.09
C HIS A 385 -30.04 -33.07 0.08
N ASP A 386 -30.09 -33.52 1.33
CA ASP A 386 -30.55 -34.86 1.71
C ASP A 386 -32.08 -34.95 1.62
#